data_AF-A0A5D6URD4-F1
#
_entry.id   AF-A0A5D6URD4-F1
#
_cell.length_a   1.000
_cell.length_b   1.000
_cell.length_c   1.000
_cell.angle_alpha   90.00
_cell.angle_beta   90.00
_cell.angle_gamma   90.00
#
_symmetry.space_group_name_H-M   'P 1'
#
loop_
_entity.id
_entity.type
_entity.pdbx_description
1 polymer ?
#
loop_
_entity_poly.entity_id
_entity_poly.type
_entity_poly.pdbx_seq_one_letter_code
_entity_poly.pdbx_strand_id
1 'polypeptide(L)'
;MFNNTVRLAVLSVVAATIFSSCDKEEVTQDKAANEQAELEQAVAYEQIALALAKTLGDNANARVFLKAEANKKFDGDYDVLYNTLLAKNFGIKEKANEQLQDKPTIEFSSVENLLQAVPNLNIAIPVNIQKWDAAQENPLVTFIPAGFNERTTKKLKAFDSQGNIHWLDAQNAPAFPVIVVNASERAEVDRVTKKTKVHPYLIPACEDPNDCPTPPTPPTTPTTPTACRVDKKIEYLGGIWFKKLGYYEAWALGKPEITLTIKSPFKSDVTLNSGNYVEQRDKMDNTWWVLNNDLFYWDNAVISNTVVFFWNEEDGGFQMPVEFNVGYTDPNTKTTVGGKVSYTIKNDDDKIGAGIIQQEYCPSTGYYSLGSGDAEFRFKARGR
;
A
#
# COMPACT_ATOMS: atom_id res chain seq x y z
N MET A 1 26.85 -85.34 46.61
CA MET A 1 26.01 -84.16 46.35
C MET A 1 26.75 -83.30 45.34
N PHE A 2 26.40 -83.41 44.06
CA PHE A 2 26.98 -82.61 42.98
C PHE A 2 25.94 -82.39 41.90
N ASN A 3 26.02 -81.19 41.30
CA ASN A 3 25.52 -80.77 39.99
C ASN A 3 24.00 -80.69 39.77
N ASN A 4 23.49 -79.50 39.41
CA ASN A 4 23.47 -78.95 38.04
C ASN A 4 22.29 -77.98 37.85
N THR A 5 22.58 -76.82 37.22
CA THR A 5 21.77 -76.05 36.24
C THR A 5 20.26 -75.82 36.51
N VAL A 6 19.70 -74.61 36.36
CA VAL A 6 19.39 -73.97 35.06
C VAL A 6 19.07 -72.48 35.27
N ARG A 7 19.42 -71.68 34.26
CA ARG A 7 19.28 -70.23 34.11
C ARG A 7 17.81 -69.79 33.99
N LEU A 8 17.50 -68.59 34.49
CA LEU A 8 16.50 -67.72 33.85
C LEU A 8 17.00 -66.27 33.89
N ALA A 9 17.37 -65.76 32.71
CA ALA A 9 17.71 -64.37 32.49
C ALA A 9 16.40 -63.58 32.34
N VAL A 10 16.18 -62.59 33.21
CA VAL A 10 15.12 -61.60 33.02
C VAL A 10 15.73 -60.46 32.20
N LEU A 11 15.46 -60.48 30.89
CA LEU A 11 15.79 -59.39 29.98
C LEU A 11 14.60 -58.42 30.00
N SER A 12 14.67 -57.36 30.81
CA SER A 12 13.70 -56.27 30.74
C SER A 12 13.97 -55.44 29.48
N VAL A 13 13.23 -55.73 28.41
CA VAL A 13 13.19 -54.89 27.20
C VAL A 13 12.37 -53.64 27.54
N VAL A 14 13.05 -52.53 27.82
CA VAL A 14 12.44 -51.20 27.79
C VAL A 14 12.31 -50.81 26.32
N ALA A 15 11.11 -50.95 25.77
CA ALA A 15 10.78 -50.48 24.44
C ALA A 15 10.82 -48.94 24.42
N ALA A 16 11.88 -48.40 23.85
CA ALA A 16 11.96 -47.00 23.47
C ALA A 16 10.94 -46.74 22.35
N THR A 17 9.77 -46.22 22.71
CA THR A 17 8.85 -45.58 21.78
C THR A 17 9.01 -44.08 21.93
N ILE A 18 9.98 -43.53 21.19
CA ILE A 18 10.03 -42.10 20.92
C ILE A 18 8.89 -41.86 19.93
N PHE A 19 7.74 -41.42 20.43
CA PHE A 19 6.74 -40.77 19.60
C PHE A 19 7.37 -39.49 19.07
N SER A 20 7.90 -39.54 17.84
CA SER A 20 8.16 -38.34 17.06
C SER A 20 6.80 -37.78 16.69
N SER A 21 6.32 -36.84 17.51
CA SER A 21 5.24 -35.92 17.13
C SER A 21 5.78 -35.11 15.96
N CYS A 22 5.29 -35.41 14.76
CA CYS A 22 5.57 -34.64 13.56
C CYS A 22 4.70 -33.38 13.64
N ASP A 23 5.14 -32.40 14.43
CA ASP A 23 4.49 -31.08 14.52
C ASP A 23 5.14 -30.13 13.50
N LYS A 24 4.40 -29.86 12.42
CA LYS A 24 4.50 -28.72 11.48
C LYS A 24 5.90 -28.14 11.22
N GLU A 25 6.63 -28.70 10.25
CA GLU A 25 7.82 -28.04 9.66
C GLU A 25 7.52 -27.24 8.37
N GLU A 26 6.33 -27.38 7.76
CA GLU A 26 6.03 -26.76 6.45
C GLU A 26 5.97 -25.21 6.46
N VAL A 27 5.57 -24.58 7.57
CA VAL A 27 5.38 -23.10 7.60
C VAL A 27 6.71 -22.33 7.64
N THR A 28 7.80 -22.96 8.08
CA THR A 28 9.10 -22.30 8.29
C THR A 28 9.97 -22.23 7.04
N GLN A 29 9.89 -23.23 6.15
CA GLN A 29 10.65 -23.25 4.90
C GLN A 29 10.12 -22.22 3.90
N ASP A 30 8.80 -22.09 3.76
CA ASP A 30 8.19 -21.14 2.84
C ASP A 30 8.52 -19.68 3.20
N LYS A 31 8.57 -19.37 4.50
CA LYS A 31 8.94 -18.03 4.97
C LYS A 31 10.41 -17.69 4.66
N ALA A 32 11.33 -18.62 4.95
CA ALA A 32 12.76 -18.39 4.72
C ALA A 32 13.09 -18.28 3.22
N ALA A 33 12.42 -19.07 2.37
CA ALA A 33 12.57 -18.98 0.93
C ALA A 33 12.05 -17.64 0.38
N ASN A 34 10.92 -17.15 0.90
CA ASN A 34 10.35 -15.87 0.48
C ASN A 34 11.21 -14.68 0.91
N GLU A 35 11.74 -14.67 2.14
CA GLU A 35 12.68 -13.64 2.63
C GLU A 35 13.98 -13.61 1.79
N GLN A 36 14.50 -14.78 1.41
CA GLN A 36 15.68 -14.87 0.54
C GLN A 36 15.41 -14.32 -0.87
N ALA A 37 14.26 -14.65 -1.46
CA ALA A 37 13.86 -14.14 -2.78
C ALA A 37 13.68 -12.61 -2.77
N GLU A 38 13.06 -12.06 -1.73
CA GLU A 38 12.90 -10.62 -1.54
C GLU A 38 14.26 -9.92 -1.42
N LEU A 39 15.18 -10.50 -0.64
CA LEU A 39 16.55 -9.99 -0.51
C LEU A 39 17.29 -9.98 -1.85
N GLU A 40 17.21 -11.06 -2.62
CA GLU A 40 17.85 -11.16 -3.93
C GLU A 40 17.28 -10.15 -4.94
N GLN A 41 15.97 -9.94 -4.91
CA GLN A 41 15.30 -8.93 -5.73
C GLN A 41 15.77 -7.52 -5.35
N ALA A 42 15.86 -7.20 -4.05
CA ALA A 42 16.33 -5.90 -3.59
C ALA A 42 17.79 -5.62 -3.96
N VAL A 43 18.66 -6.65 -3.91
CA VAL A 43 20.05 -6.53 -4.40
C VAL A 43 20.08 -6.22 -5.90
N ALA A 44 19.20 -6.84 -6.69
CA ALA A 44 19.08 -6.55 -8.10
C ALA A 44 18.60 -5.10 -8.33
N TYR A 45 17.59 -4.62 -7.60
CA TYR A 45 17.14 -3.22 -7.67
C TYR A 45 18.27 -2.24 -7.33
N GLU A 46 19.10 -2.55 -6.33
CA GLU A 46 20.27 -1.74 -6.01
C GLU A 46 21.24 -1.64 -7.20
N GLN A 47 21.52 -2.75 -7.88
CA GLN A 47 22.44 -2.75 -9.03
C GLN A 47 21.83 -1.99 -10.22
N ILE A 48 20.53 -2.13 -10.46
CA ILE A 48 19.81 -1.36 -11.49
C ILE A 48 19.83 0.13 -11.16
N ALA A 49 19.60 0.53 -9.91
CA ALA A 49 19.64 1.92 -9.49
C ALA A 49 21.01 2.55 -9.72
N LEU A 50 22.09 1.83 -9.39
CA LEU A 50 23.47 2.27 -9.64
C LEU A 50 23.77 2.40 -11.14
N ALA A 51 23.39 1.40 -11.94
CA ALA A 51 23.57 1.43 -13.39
C ALA A 51 22.78 2.57 -14.04
N LEU A 52 21.55 2.81 -13.59
CA LEU A 52 20.71 3.89 -14.04
C LEU A 52 21.32 5.25 -13.69
N ALA A 53 21.78 5.45 -12.44
CA ALA A 53 22.42 6.69 -12.02
C ALA A 53 23.62 7.05 -12.90
N LYS A 54 24.52 6.08 -13.13
CA LYS A 54 25.67 6.25 -14.03
C LYS A 54 25.24 6.56 -15.47
N THR A 55 24.25 5.82 -16.00
CA THR A 55 23.79 6.01 -17.38
C THR A 55 23.16 7.39 -17.57
N LEU A 56 22.29 7.80 -16.65
CA LEU A 56 21.65 9.11 -16.67
C LEU A 56 22.67 10.23 -16.47
N GLY A 57 23.75 10.01 -15.73
CA GLY A 57 24.86 10.95 -15.61
C GLY A 57 25.55 11.25 -16.94
N ASP A 58 25.82 10.20 -17.72
CA ASP A 58 26.54 10.28 -18.98
C ASP A 58 25.66 10.69 -20.18
N ASN A 59 24.33 10.61 -20.03
CA ASN A 59 23.40 10.69 -21.16
C ASN A 59 22.20 11.59 -20.91
N ALA A 60 22.32 12.86 -21.32
CA ALA A 60 21.22 13.84 -21.24
C ALA A 60 19.98 13.42 -22.05
N ASN A 61 20.16 12.74 -23.18
CA ASN A 61 19.02 12.26 -23.98
C ASN A 61 18.23 11.18 -23.23
N ALA A 62 18.91 10.32 -22.47
CA ALA A 62 18.24 9.33 -21.62
C ALA A 62 17.42 10.02 -20.51
N ARG A 63 17.93 11.07 -19.87
CA ARG A 63 17.20 11.87 -18.87
C ARG A 63 15.96 12.53 -19.48
N VAL A 64 16.12 13.21 -20.61
CA VAL A 64 15.02 13.90 -21.30
C VAL A 64 13.95 12.90 -21.76
N PHE A 65 14.36 11.75 -22.29
CA PHE A 65 13.44 10.67 -22.66
C PHE A 65 12.70 10.14 -21.44
N LEU A 66 13.41 9.83 -20.36
CA LEU A 66 12.82 9.31 -19.12
C LEU A 66 11.78 10.29 -18.54
N LYS A 67 12.12 11.58 -18.45
CA LYS A 67 11.17 12.61 -18.02
C LYS A 67 9.94 12.66 -18.93
N ALA A 68 10.12 12.58 -20.24
CA ALA A 68 9.01 12.63 -21.19
C ALA A 68 8.09 11.40 -21.08
N GLU A 69 8.64 10.21 -20.91
CA GLU A 69 7.87 8.98 -20.69
C GLU A 69 7.12 9.02 -19.35
N ALA A 70 7.78 9.41 -18.25
CA ALA A 70 7.15 9.51 -16.93
C ALA A 70 5.98 10.50 -16.91
N ASN A 71 6.07 11.60 -17.66
CA ASN A 71 4.96 12.57 -17.77
C ASN A 71 3.73 12.03 -18.51
N LYS A 72 3.81 10.90 -19.21
CA LYS A 72 2.64 10.25 -19.81
C LYS A 72 1.73 9.63 -18.77
N LYS A 73 2.26 9.32 -17.58
CA LYS A 73 1.54 8.72 -16.47
C LYS A 73 0.70 7.52 -16.90
N PHE A 74 1.36 6.52 -17.46
CA PHE A 74 0.65 5.41 -18.12
C PHE A 74 -0.24 4.61 -17.15
N ASP A 75 0.12 4.59 -15.87
CA ASP A 75 -0.67 4.06 -14.75
C ASP A 75 -1.24 5.14 -13.83
N GLY A 76 -1.04 6.41 -14.19
CA GLY A 76 -1.46 7.63 -13.49
C GLY A 76 -0.43 8.22 -12.51
N ASP A 77 0.68 7.53 -12.27
CA ASP A 77 1.87 8.04 -11.57
C ASP A 77 3.00 8.36 -12.52
N TYR A 78 4.07 9.00 -12.03
CA TYR A 78 5.21 9.37 -12.87
C TYR A 78 6.15 8.18 -13.09
N ASP A 79 5.58 7.12 -13.67
CA ASP A 79 6.20 5.82 -13.82
C ASP A 79 6.61 5.52 -15.26
N VAL A 80 7.65 4.69 -15.38
CA VAL A 80 8.14 4.15 -16.65
C VAL A 80 8.58 2.70 -16.43
N LEU A 81 7.96 1.77 -17.15
CA LEU A 81 8.43 0.39 -17.18
C LEU A 81 9.87 0.32 -17.72
N TYR A 82 10.74 -0.38 -17.01
CA TYR A 82 12.16 -0.49 -17.33
C TYR A 82 12.39 -0.99 -18.78
N ASN A 83 11.55 -1.92 -19.25
CA ASN A 83 11.63 -2.46 -20.61
C ASN A 83 11.44 -1.39 -21.71
N THR A 84 10.71 -0.31 -21.43
CA THR A 84 10.55 0.83 -22.34
C THR A 84 11.87 1.56 -22.58
N LEU A 85 12.71 1.65 -21.54
CA LEU A 85 14.02 2.31 -21.63
C LEU A 85 15.04 1.43 -22.35
N LEU A 86 14.98 0.11 -22.13
CA LEU A 86 15.84 -0.84 -22.83
C LEU A 86 15.64 -0.77 -24.35
N ALA A 87 14.39 -0.61 -24.81
CA ALA A 87 14.08 -0.50 -26.23
C ALA A 87 14.72 0.72 -26.94
N LYS A 88 15.22 1.70 -26.18
CA LYS A 88 15.91 2.88 -26.71
C LYS A 88 17.43 2.74 -26.78
N ASN A 89 18.01 1.66 -26.25
CA ASN A 89 19.44 1.35 -26.30
C ASN A 89 20.34 2.49 -25.79
N PHE A 90 20.01 3.11 -24.65
CA PHE A 90 20.83 4.16 -24.05
C PHE A 90 22.12 3.66 -23.35
N GLY A 91 22.47 2.38 -23.48
CA GLY A 91 23.58 1.76 -22.74
C GLY A 91 23.21 1.25 -21.34
N ILE A 92 21.93 1.37 -20.95
CA ILE A 92 21.45 1.00 -19.61
C ILE A 92 21.60 -0.52 -19.40
N LYS A 93 21.29 -1.32 -20.42
CA LYS A 93 21.34 -2.78 -20.35
C LYS A 93 22.76 -3.29 -20.07
N GLU A 94 23.72 -2.74 -20.80
CA GLU A 94 25.13 -3.11 -20.72
C GLU A 94 25.69 -2.76 -19.33
N LYS A 95 25.49 -1.51 -18.89
CA LYS A 95 25.90 -1.06 -17.55
C LYS A 95 25.21 -1.85 -16.43
N ALA A 96 23.93 -2.16 -16.57
CA ALA A 96 23.21 -2.98 -15.60
C ALA A 96 23.74 -4.41 -15.53
N ASN A 97 24.02 -5.04 -16.67
CA ASN A 97 24.63 -6.36 -16.72
C ASN A 97 26.03 -6.38 -16.08
N GLU A 98 26.85 -5.33 -16.28
CA GLU A 98 28.13 -5.19 -15.59
C GLU A 98 27.94 -5.16 -14.06
N GLN A 99 27.00 -4.35 -13.55
CA GLN A 99 26.76 -4.27 -12.09
C GLN A 99 26.20 -5.59 -11.51
N LEU A 100 25.32 -6.28 -12.25
CA LEU A 100 24.74 -7.56 -11.81
C LEU A 100 25.76 -8.71 -11.82
N GLN A 101 26.75 -8.68 -12.73
CA GLN A 101 27.84 -9.66 -12.77
C GLN A 101 28.82 -9.51 -11.61
N ASP A 102 29.06 -8.28 -11.14
CA ASP A 102 29.95 -8.00 -10.01
C ASP A 102 29.37 -8.46 -8.65
N LYS A 103 28.04 -8.59 -8.57
CA LYS A 103 27.31 -9.02 -7.37
C LYS A 103 26.18 -9.98 -7.74
N PRO A 104 26.50 -11.20 -8.23
CA PRO A 104 25.49 -12.12 -8.68
C PRO A 104 24.65 -12.58 -7.48
N THR A 105 23.34 -12.39 -7.57
CA THR A 105 22.38 -13.28 -6.92
C THR A 105 22.15 -14.46 -7.86
N ILE A 106 21.77 -15.62 -7.34
CA ILE A 106 21.63 -16.84 -8.15
C ILE A 106 20.56 -16.62 -9.25
N GLU A 107 19.50 -15.86 -8.94
CA GLU A 107 18.40 -15.63 -9.88
C GLU A 107 18.59 -14.42 -10.81
N PHE A 108 19.34 -13.37 -10.43
CA PHE A 108 19.34 -12.08 -11.13
C PHE A 108 20.68 -11.69 -11.78
N SER A 109 21.46 -12.66 -12.25
CA SER A 109 22.79 -12.42 -12.88
C SER A 109 22.76 -11.65 -14.22
N SER A 110 21.59 -11.35 -14.77
CA SER A 110 21.40 -10.52 -15.95
C SER A 110 20.08 -9.75 -15.91
N VAL A 111 20.02 -8.67 -16.68
CA VAL A 111 18.78 -7.90 -16.92
C VAL A 111 17.68 -8.79 -17.48
N GLU A 112 18.01 -9.73 -18.35
CA GLU A 112 17.05 -10.69 -18.91
C GLU A 112 16.41 -11.56 -17.83
N ASN A 113 17.22 -12.11 -16.92
CA ASN A 113 16.72 -12.95 -15.85
C ASN A 113 15.85 -12.13 -14.88
N LEU A 114 16.29 -10.90 -14.56
CA LEU A 114 15.51 -9.96 -13.76
C LEU A 114 14.15 -9.65 -14.38
N LEU A 115 14.08 -9.38 -15.68
CA LEU A 115 12.80 -9.10 -16.33
C LEU A 115 11.93 -10.34 -16.58
N GLN A 116 12.47 -11.55 -16.45
CA GLN A 116 11.67 -12.77 -16.44
C GLN A 116 10.96 -12.96 -15.09
N ALA A 117 11.66 -12.67 -13.99
CA ALA A 117 11.13 -12.78 -12.64
C ALA A 117 10.27 -11.56 -12.24
N VAL A 118 10.70 -10.34 -12.60
CA VAL A 118 10.04 -9.06 -12.32
C VAL A 118 9.73 -8.33 -13.64
N PRO A 119 8.74 -8.80 -14.42
CA PRO A 119 8.42 -8.24 -15.73
C PRO A 119 7.85 -6.82 -15.64
N ASN A 120 7.34 -6.42 -14.47
CA ASN A 120 6.81 -5.10 -14.12
C ASN A 120 7.85 -4.19 -13.42
N LEU A 121 9.16 -4.47 -13.58
CA LEU A 121 10.22 -3.60 -13.06
C LEU A 121 10.00 -2.16 -13.53
N ASN A 122 9.98 -1.24 -12.57
CA ASN A 122 9.51 0.11 -12.72
C ASN A 122 10.60 1.14 -12.37
N ILE A 123 10.50 2.30 -13.01
CA ILE A 123 11.28 3.50 -12.71
C ILE A 123 10.31 4.64 -12.43
N ALA A 124 10.15 4.95 -11.14
CA ALA A 124 9.28 6.01 -10.65
C ALA A 124 10.03 7.34 -10.47
N ILE A 125 9.32 8.46 -10.64
CA ILE A 125 9.81 9.81 -10.30
C ILE A 125 8.76 10.50 -9.42
N PRO A 126 8.57 10.02 -8.18
CA PRO A 126 7.38 10.35 -7.39
C PRO A 126 7.32 11.81 -6.93
N VAL A 127 8.47 12.49 -6.87
CA VAL A 127 8.58 13.83 -6.30
C VAL A 127 9.29 14.80 -7.24
N ASN A 128 8.79 16.03 -7.28
CA ASN A 128 9.42 17.19 -7.96
C ASN A 128 9.80 17.01 -9.45
N ILE A 129 9.22 16.05 -10.18
CA ILE A 129 9.51 15.85 -11.62
C ILE A 129 9.30 17.13 -12.46
N GLN A 130 8.31 17.96 -12.13
CA GLN A 130 8.04 19.20 -12.85
C GLN A 130 9.18 20.22 -12.71
N LYS A 131 9.90 20.19 -11.58
CA LYS A 131 11.04 21.07 -11.30
C LYS A 131 12.35 20.55 -11.91
N TRP A 132 12.40 19.28 -12.33
CA TRP A 132 13.62 18.65 -12.83
C TRP A 132 14.03 19.20 -14.20
N ASP A 133 15.17 19.88 -14.33
CA ASP A 133 15.73 20.18 -15.65
C ASP A 133 16.52 18.98 -16.17
N ALA A 134 15.83 18.03 -16.81
CA ALA A 134 16.44 16.80 -17.32
C ALA A 134 17.58 17.04 -18.32
N ALA A 135 17.66 18.20 -18.98
CA ALA A 135 18.76 18.50 -19.89
C ALA A 135 20.05 18.84 -19.13
N GLN A 136 19.95 19.48 -17.96
CA GLN A 136 21.09 20.03 -17.22
C GLN A 136 21.39 19.33 -15.89
N GLU A 137 20.41 18.67 -15.29
CA GLU A 137 20.50 18.13 -13.92
C GLU A 137 20.52 16.61 -13.89
N ASN A 138 21.45 16.06 -13.12
CA ASN A 138 21.53 14.64 -12.79
C ASN A 138 20.76 14.38 -11.49
N PRO A 139 19.64 13.64 -11.53
CA PRO A 139 18.91 13.29 -10.32
C PRO A 139 19.64 12.18 -9.55
N LEU A 140 19.36 12.08 -8.25
CA LEU A 140 19.72 10.89 -7.48
C LEU A 140 18.79 9.73 -7.85
N VAL A 141 19.34 8.51 -7.84
CA VAL A 141 18.58 7.28 -8.07
C VAL A 141 18.62 6.41 -6.82
N THR A 142 17.47 6.01 -6.31
CA THR A 142 17.30 5.12 -5.16
C THR A 142 16.51 3.88 -5.56
N PHE A 143 16.29 2.97 -4.62
CA PHE A 143 15.56 1.73 -4.80
C PHE A 143 14.81 1.37 -3.51
N ILE A 144 13.78 0.54 -3.62
CA ILE A 144 13.08 -0.01 -2.46
C ILE A 144 13.85 -1.24 -1.96
N PRO A 145 14.40 -1.23 -0.72
CA PRO A 145 15.13 -2.36 -0.16
C PRO A 145 14.20 -3.47 0.32
N ALA A 146 14.74 -4.66 0.54
CA ALA A 146 14.02 -5.75 1.20
C ALA A 146 13.64 -5.35 2.64
N GLY A 147 12.44 -5.74 3.06
CA GLY A 147 11.87 -5.37 4.35
C GLY A 147 11.60 -3.87 4.49
N PHE A 148 11.43 -3.15 3.38
CA PHE A 148 10.98 -1.77 3.44
C PHE A 148 9.64 -1.68 4.17
N ASN A 149 9.53 -0.71 5.07
CA ASN A 149 8.32 -0.44 5.82
C ASN A 149 8.19 1.07 6.03
N GLU A 150 7.07 1.63 5.63
CA GLU A 150 6.73 3.05 5.56
C GLU A 150 6.90 3.72 6.94
N ARG A 151 6.54 2.99 8.00
CA ARG A 151 6.56 3.49 9.38
C ARG A 151 7.96 3.48 9.98
N THR A 152 8.73 2.42 9.70
CA THR A 152 9.98 2.14 10.43
C THR A 152 11.23 2.47 9.63
N THR A 153 11.22 2.37 8.30
CA THR A 153 12.33 2.76 7.45
C THR A 153 12.59 4.26 7.57
N LYS A 154 13.83 4.62 7.94
CA LYS A 154 14.22 6.03 8.15
C LYS A 154 15.06 6.59 7.02
N LYS A 155 15.78 5.72 6.30
CA LYS A 155 16.72 6.14 5.27
C LYS A 155 16.63 5.23 4.07
N LEU A 156 16.76 5.84 2.89
CA LEU A 156 16.93 5.14 1.62
C LEU A 156 18.32 5.40 1.07
N LYS A 157 18.96 4.33 0.58
CA LYS A 157 20.26 4.42 -0.09
C LYS A 157 20.03 4.92 -1.52
N ALA A 158 20.77 5.95 -1.93
CA ALA A 158 20.71 6.50 -3.26
C ALA A 158 22.11 6.63 -3.87
N PHE A 159 22.17 6.76 -5.19
CA PHE A 159 23.39 6.90 -5.97
C PHE A 159 23.34 8.18 -6.81
N ASP A 160 24.47 8.86 -6.91
CA ASP A 160 24.68 9.92 -7.90
C ASP A 160 25.28 9.37 -9.21
N SER A 161 25.49 10.25 -10.18
CA SER A 161 26.07 9.91 -11.49
C SER A 161 27.47 9.28 -11.43
N GLN A 162 28.21 9.50 -10.35
CA GLN A 162 29.55 8.94 -10.14
C GLN A 162 29.48 7.59 -9.39
N GLY A 163 28.29 7.20 -8.92
CA GLY A 163 28.07 6.02 -8.10
C GLY A 163 28.39 6.23 -6.62
N ASN A 164 28.58 7.47 -6.15
CA ASN A 164 28.73 7.72 -4.72
C ASN A 164 27.40 7.50 -4.00
N ILE A 165 27.49 7.03 -2.77
CA ILE A 165 26.32 6.74 -1.94
C ILE A 165 25.85 8.01 -1.24
N HIS A 166 24.55 8.26 -1.33
CA HIS A 166 23.81 9.26 -0.59
C HIS A 166 22.73 8.58 0.25
N TRP A 167 22.35 9.19 1.38
CA TRP A 167 21.25 8.68 2.22
C TRP A 167 20.11 9.70 2.25
N LEU A 168 18.98 9.31 1.68
CA LEU A 168 17.75 10.11 1.65
C LEU A 168 16.90 9.82 2.89
N ASP A 169 16.15 10.81 3.36
CA ASP A 169 15.12 10.60 4.38
C ASP A 169 13.94 9.84 3.75
N ALA A 170 13.61 8.67 4.28
CA ALA A 170 12.53 7.85 3.75
C ALA A 170 11.13 8.37 4.13
N GLN A 171 11.03 9.13 5.21
CA GLN A 171 9.75 9.61 5.76
C GLN A 171 9.37 11.01 5.28
N ASN A 172 10.34 11.79 4.80
CA ASN A 172 10.12 13.16 4.37
C ASN A 172 10.61 13.29 2.93
N ALA A 173 9.70 13.66 2.03
CA ALA A 173 10.02 13.82 0.61
C ALA A 173 11.14 14.87 0.41
N PRO A 174 12.14 14.60 -0.45
CA PRO A 174 13.16 15.58 -0.78
C PRO A 174 12.56 16.75 -1.57
N ALA A 175 13.22 17.91 -1.53
CA ALA A 175 12.80 19.12 -2.26
C ALA A 175 13.23 19.12 -3.75
N PHE A 176 13.98 18.10 -4.16
CA PHE A 176 14.52 17.88 -5.51
C PHE A 176 13.98 16.56 -6.09
N PRO A 177 14.04 16.36 -7.42
CA PRO A 177 13.59 15.12 -8.04
C PRO A 177 14.48 13.94 -7.64
N VAL A 178 13.85 12.81 -7.38
CA VAL A 178 14.52 11.53 -7.13
C VAL A 178 13.86 10.46 -7.99
N ILE A 179 14.69 9.61 -8.59
CA ILE A 179 14.24 8.43 -9.33
C ILE A 179 14.27 7.23 -8.39
N VAL A 180 13.22 6.40 -8.41
CA VAL A 180 13.11 5.20 -7.58
C VAL A 180 12.98 3.97 -8.47
N VAL A 181 13.75 2.92 -8.16
CA VAL A 181 13.63 1.59 -8.79
C VAL A 181 12.82 0.68 -7.87
N ASN A 182 11.70 0.16 -8.37
CA ASN A 182 10.79 -0.75 -7.67
C ASN A 182 10.06 -1.68 -8.65
N ALA A 183 9.15 -2.53 -8.16
CA ALA A 183 8.14 -3.15 -9.00
C ALA A 183 6.90 -2.24 -9.08
N SER A 184 6.26 -2.15 -10.24
CA SER A 184 4.98 -1.43 -10.37
C SER A 184 3.84 -2.28 -9.78
N GLU A 185 3.03 -1.68 -8.91
CA GLU A 185 1.83 -2.30 -8.34
C GLU A 185 0.67 -2.39 -9.35
N ARG A 186 0.64 -1.47 -10.34
CA ARG A 186 -0.47 -1.26 -11.28
C ARG A 186 -0.23 -1.87 -12.66
N ALA A 187 1.01 -2.24 -12.99
CA ALA A 187 1.35 -2.83 -14.27
C ALA A 187 1.50 -4.35 -14.20
N GLU A 188 0.59 -5.07 -14.86
CA GLU A 188 0.75 -6.49 -15.18
C GLU A 188 1.42 -6.62 -16.55
N VAL A 189 2.62 -7.19 -16.58
CA VAL A 189 3.33 -7.44 -17.85
C VAL A 189 3.30 -8.93 -18.15
N ASP A 190 2.63 -9.30 -19.23
CA ASP A 190 2.57 -10.68 -19.70
C ASP A 190 3.99 -11.17 -20.07
N ARG A 191 4.44 -12.26 -19.44
CA ARG A 191 5.82 -12.74 -19.54
C ARG A 191 6.20 -13.16 -20.96
N VAL A 192 5.22 -13.60 -21.78
CA VAL A 192 5.44 -14.16 -23.12
C VAL A 192 5.21 -13.11 -24.20
N THR A 193 4.05 -12.46 -24.17
CA THR A 193 3.63 -11.49 -25.20
C THR A 193 4.20 -10.10 -24.95
N LYS A 194 4.75 -9.84 -23.75
CA LYS A 194 5.23 -8.52 -23.30
C LYS A 194 4.18 -7.43 -23.36
N LYS A 195 2.90 -7.81 -23.44
CA LYS A 195 1.78 -6.87 -23.35
C LYS A 195 1.64 -6.40 -21.91
N THR A 196 1.52 -5.09 -21.76
CA THR A 196 1.22 -4.46 -20.47
C THR A 196 -0.28 -4.28 -20.36
N LYS A 197 -0.84 -4.78 -19.27
CA LYS A 197 -2.16 -4.42 -18.77
C LYS A 197 -1.95 -3.53 -17.56
N VAL A 198 -2.64 -2.40 -17.55
CA VAL A 198 -2.56 -1.43 -16.45
C VAL A 198 -3.88 -1.48 -15.72
N HIS A 199 -3.84 -1.64 -14.40
CA HIS A 199 -5.01 -1.48 -13.56
C HIS A 199 -5.29 0.02 -13.44
N PRO A 200 -6.42 0.51 -13.99
CA PRO A 200 -6.70 1.93 -14.03
C PRO A 200 -6.96 2.45 -12.61
N TYR A 201 -6.56 3.70 -12.37
CA TYR A 201 -7.23 4.52 -11.37
C TYR A 201 -8.73 4.50 -11.64
N LEU A 202 -9.52 4.04 -10.67
CA LEU A 202 -10.91 4.43 -10.59
C LEU A 202 -10.89 5.90 -10.13
N ILE A 203 -10.96 6.84 -11.08
CA ILE A 203 -10.73 8.27 -10.85
C ILE A 203 -11.66 8.82 -9.73
N PRO A 204 -11.15 9.66 -8.77
CA PRO A 204 -11.88 10.17 -7.59
C PRO A 204 -12.70 11.46 -7.79
N ALA A 205 -13.32 11.88 -6.68
CA ALA A 205 -14.03 13.13 -6.44
C ALA A 205 -13.41 14.42 -7.03
N CYS A 206 -14.32 15.27 -7.52
CA CYS A 206 -14.18 16.67 -7.99
C CYS A 206 -13.01 16.99 -8.92
N GLU A 207 -13.30 17.06 -10.23
CA GLU A 207 -12.36 17.40 -11.30
C GLU A 207 -11.97 18.90 -11.37
N ASP A 208 -12.63 19.79 -10.63
CA ASP A 208 -12.32 21.23 -10.58
C ASP A 208 -11.93 21.72 -9.17
N PRO A 209 -10.66 22.09 -8.93
CA PRO A 209 -10.17 22.66 -7.68
C PRO A 209 -10.88 23.95 -7.23
N ASN A 210 -11.53 24.68 -8.14
CA ASN A 210 -12.21 25.94 -7.84
C ASN A 210 -13.66 25.75 -7.36
N ASP A 211 -14.20 24.53 -7.47
CA ASP A 211 -15.55 24.17 -7.01
C ASP A 211 -15.54 23.45 -5.66
N CYS A 212 -14.37 23.39 -5.01
CA CYS A 212 -14.18 22.81 -3.68
C CYS A 212 -14.33 23.90 -2.60
N PRO A 213 -15.46 23.97 -1.87
CA PRO A 213 -15.62 24.93 -0.77
C PRO A 213 -14.58 24.71 0.34
N THR A 214 -14.14 25.81 0.97
CA THR A 214 -13.13 25.79 2.03
C THR A 214 -13.58 25.02 3.29
N PRO A 215 -12.69 24.26 3.94
CA PRO A 215 -13.04 23.42 5.08
C PRO A 215 -13.39 24.24 6.34
N PRO A 216 -14.41 23.83 7.12
CA PRO A 216 -14.69 24.41 8.42
C PRO A 216 -13.70 23.92 9.50
N THR A 217 -13.41 24.81 10.45
CA THR A 217 -12.49 24.62 11.58
C THR A 217 -12.94 23.46 12.51
N PRO A 218 -12.03 22.63 13.06
CA PRO A 218 -12.38 21.56 14.00
C PRO A 218 -12.93 22.11 15.33
N PRO A 219 -14.08 21.64 15.86
CA PRO A 219 -14.50 21.97 17.22
C PRO A 219 -14.91 20.75 18.08
N THR A 220 -14.96 21.01 19.39
CA THR A 220 -15.05 20.07 20.52
C THR A 220 -16.38 19.33 20.72
N THR A 221 -16.28 18.17 21.35
CA THR A 221 -17.28 17.12 21.62
C THR A 221 -18.54 17.60 22.37
N PRO A 222 -19.75 17.38 21.82
CA PRO A 222 -21.01 17.60 22.55
C PRO A 222 -21.78 16.32 22.95
N THR A 223 -22.70 16.50 23.90
CA THR A 223 -23.17 15.48 24.86
C THR A 223 -24.64 15.07 24.73
N THR A 224 -25.32 15.30 23.59
CA THR A 224 -26.74 14.88 23.48
C THR A 224 -27.16 14.43 22.07
N PRO A 225 -27.61 13.17 21.90
CA PRO A 225 -28.04 12.64 20.60
C PRO A 225 -29.44 13.14 20.21
N THR A 226 -29.57 13.70 19.01
CA THR A 226 -30.85 14.00 18.36
C THR A 226 -30.86 13.27 17.01
N ALA A 227 -31.86 12.41 16.72
CA ALA A 227 -31.85 11.59 15.51
C ALA A 227 -31.89 12.43 14.22
N CYS A 228 -30.79 12.43 13.46
CA CYS A 228 -30.58 13.23 12.24
C CYS A 228 -30.37 12.36 10.99
N ARG A 229 -30.07 11.07 11.14
CA ARG A 229 -30.02 10.08 10.05
C ARG A 229 -31.35 9.37 9.90
N VAL A 230 -32.42 10.13 9.69
CA VAL A 230 -33.74 9.54 9.40
C VAL A 230 -33.76 8.90 8.02
N ASP A 231 -34.77 8.06 7.76
CA ASP A 231 -34.97 7.39 6.48
C ASP A 231 -34.82 8.39 5.29
N LYS A 232 -34.07 7.96 4.28
CA LYS A 232 -33.70 8.68 3.05
C LYS A 232 -32.77 9.89 3.21
N LYS A 233 -32.18 10.09 4.38
CA LYS A 233 -31.06 11.05 4.53
C LYS A 233 -29.82 10.53 3.83
N ILE A 234 -29.01 11.45 3.31
CA ILE A 234 -27.75 11.11 2.64
C ILE A 234 -26.63 11.20 3.66
N GLU A 235 -25.82 10.13 3.74
CA GLU A 235 -24.52 10.16 4.40
C GLU A 235 -23.48 10.74 3.44
N TYR A 236 -22.71 11.69 3.93
CA TYR A 236 -21.84 12.53 3.12
C TYR A 236 -20.45 12.59 3.72
N LEU A 237 -19.41 12.38 2.90
CA LEU A 237 -18.01 12.55 3.26
C LEU A 237 -17.57 13.98 2.94
N GLY A 238 -17.33 14.77 3.98
CA GLY A 238 -16.88 16.15 3.83
C GLY A 238 -15.40 16.26 3.49
N GLY A 239 -14.56 15.45 4.14
CA GLY A 239 -13.13 15.44 3.86
C GLY A 239 -12.34 14.46 4.70
N ILE A 240 -11.06 14.37 4.37
CA ILE A 240 -10.07 13.49 4.98
C ILE A 240 -8.88 14.34 5.43
N TRP A 241 -8.28 13.99 6.55
CA TRP A 241 -7.09 14.65 7.07
C TRP A 241 -6.10 13.61 7.59
N PHE A 242 -4.82 13.82 7.32
CA PHE A 242 -3.74 13.03 7.89
C PHE A 242 -2.78 13.94 8.63
N LYS A 243 -2.36 13.55 9.82
CA LYS A 243 -1.28 14.25 10.53
C LYS A 243 0.05 14.09 9.80
N LYS A 244 0.30 12.88 9.30
CA LYS A 244 1.43 12.53 8.45
C LYS A 244 1.06 11.31 7.63
N LEU A 245 0.67 11.52 6.39
CA LEU A 245 0.35 10.50 5.39
C LEU A 245 1.54 9.57 5.15
N GLY A 246 2.78 10.07 5.29
CA GLY A 246 4.00 9.26 5.23
C GLY A 246 4.07 8.07 6.21
N TYR A 247 3.15 7.96 7.15
CA TYR A 247 3.00 6.75 7.98
C TYR A 247 2.24 5.60 7.32
N TYR A 248 1.45 5.91 6.30
CA TYR A 248 0.62 4.96 5.57
C TYR A 248 1.17 4.70 4.18
N GLU A 249 1.76 5.72 3.56
CA GLU A 249 2.32 5.59 2.22
C GLU A 249 3.59 6.42 2.09
N ALA A 250 4.72 5.80 1.76
CA ALA A 250 6.02 6.47 1.71
C ALA A 250 6.21 7.23 0.38
N TRP A 251 6.93 8.36 0.38
CA TRP A 251 7.08 9.16 -0.85
C TRP A 251 7.75 8.40 -2.00
N ALA A 252 8.50 7.34 -1.68
CA ALA A 252 9.22 6.54 -2.66
C ALA A 252 8.34 5.47 -3.34
N LEU A 253 7.14 5.19 -2.82
CA LEU A 253 6.25 4.15 -3.34
C LEU A 253 5.28 4.70 -4.38
N GLY A 254 4.71 5.88 -4.14
CA GLY A 254 3.92 6.55 -5.18
C GLY A 254 3.04 7.67 -4.64
N LYS A 255 1.92 7.87 -5.34
CA LYS A 255 0.82 8.67 -4.81
C LYS A 255 -0.04 7.81 -3.87
N PRO A 256 -0.55 8.40 -2.78
CA PRO A 256 -1.48 7.72 -1.88
C PRO A 256 -2.78 7.32 -2.54
N GLU A 257 -3.21 6.09 -2.28
CA GLU A 257 -4.43 5.47 -2.80
C GLU A 257 -5.40 5.18 -1.64
N ILE A 258 -6.05 6.22 -1.12
CA ILE A 258 -6.93 6.08 0.05
C ILE A 258 -8.28 5.52 -0.39
N THR A 259 -8.63 4.32 0.08
CA THR A 259 -9.90 3.68 -0.25
C THR A 259 -10.86 3.68 0.94
N LEU A 260 -12.16 3.74 0.62
CA LEU A 260 -13.27 3.62 1.54
C LEU A 260 -14.11 2.42 1.12
N THR A 261 -14.42 1.54 2.06
CA THR A 261 -15.48 0.53 1.92
C THR A 261 -16.51 0.68 3.03
N ILE A 262 -17.79 0.74 2.66
CA ILE A 262 -18.92 0.85 3.59
C ILE A 262 -19.73 -0.43 3.55
N LYS A 263 -20.00 -1.02 4.73
CA LYS A 263 -20.77 -2.25 4.86
C LYS A 263 -21.86 -2.18 5.93
N SER A 264 -22.90 -2.97 5.74
CA SER A 264 -23.92 -3.22 6.76
C SER A 264 -23.54 -4.43 7.62
N PRO A 265 -23.56 -4.34 8.96
CA PRO A 265 -23.32 -5.49 9.84
C PRO A 265 -24.35 -6.62 9.71
N PHE A 266 -25.54 -6.37 9.16
CA PHE A 266 -26.58 -7.40 8.96
C PHE A 266 -26.50 -8.09 7.60
N LYS A 267 -25.78 -7.48 6.65
CA LYS A 267 -25.54 -7.98 5.31
C LYS A 267 -24.08 -7.74 4.98
N SER A 268 -23.18 -8.37 5.74
CA SER A 268 -21.71 -8.20 5.61
C SER A 268 -21.19 -8.47 4.20
N ASP A 269 -21.92 -9.29 3.44
CA ASP A 269 -21.58 -9.68 2.07
C ASP A 269 -21.96 -8.61 1.05
N VAL A 270 -22.69 -7.57 1.46
CA VAL A 270 -23.12 -6.46 0.61
C VAL A 270 -22.30 -5.21 0.96
N THR A 271 -21.53 -4.74 -0.02
CA THR A 271 -20.92 -3.41 0.01
C THR A 271 -22.00 -2.36 -0.28
N LEU A 272 -22.21 -1.44 0.66
CA LEU A 272 -23.18 -0.35 0.53
C LEU A 272 -22.66 0.75 -0.40
N ASN A 273 -21.39 1.10 -0.25
CA ASN A 273 -20.65 1.95 -1.17
C ASN A 273 -19.15 1.71 -1.02
N SER A 274 -18.38 2.09 -2.02
CA SER A 274 -16.93 2.18 -1.99
C SER A 274 -16.47 3.45 -2.69
N GLY A 275 -15.36 4.02 -2.25
CA GLY A 275 -14.75 5.19 -2.91
C GLY A 275 -13.24 5.06 -2.91
N ASN A 276 -12.60 5.56 -3.97
CA ASN A 276 -11.15 5.63 -4.08
C ASN A 276 -10.76 7.09 -4.17
N TYR A 277 -9.77 7.49 -3.39
CA TYR A 277 -9.39 8.86 -3.14
C TYR A 277 -7.88 9.00 -3.29
N VAL A 278 -7.47 9.48 -4.47
CA VAL A 278 -6.09 9.75 -4.86
C VAL A 278 -5.84 11.26 -4.97
N GLU A 279 -4.78 11.76 -4.35
CA GLU A 279 -4.36 13.17 -4.44
C GLU A 279 -2.84 13.32 -4.27
N GLN A 280 -2.32 14.51 -4.57
CA GLN A 280 -0.92 14.84 -4.33
C GLN A 280 -0.60 14.91 -2.83
N ARG A 281 0.51 14.25 -2.46
CA ARG A 281 1.01 14.14 -1.08
C ARG A 281 1.14 15.47 -0.36
N ASP A 282 1.61 16.51 -1.04
CA ASP A 282 1.81 17.85 -0.48
C ASP A 282 0.51 18.55 -0.07
N LYS A 283 -0.65 18.02 -0.49
CA LYS A 283 -1.97 18.51 -0.10
C LYS A 283 -2.63 17.73 1.03
N MET A 284 -2.02 16.65 1.51
CA MET A 284 -2.65 15.73 2.49
C MET A 284 -2.03 15.82 3.88
N ASP A 285 -0.74 16.15 3.99
CA ASP A 285 -0.06 16.27 5.29
C ASP A 285 -0.52 17.52 6.05
N ASN A 286 -1.05 17.31 7.26
CA ASN A 286 -1.61 18.33 8.15
C ASN A 286 -2.63 19.26 7.48
N THR A 287 -3.25 18.81 6.38
CA THR A 287 -4.14 19.61 5.55
C THR A 287 -5.43 18.83 5.28
N TRP A 288 -6.57 19.53 5.37
CA TRP A 288 -7.85 18.91 5.07
C TRP A 288 -8.02 18.77 3.57
N TRP A 289 -8.13 17.52 3.11
CA TRP A 289 -8.58 17.23 1.77
C TRP A 289 -10.10 17.22 1.72
N VAL A 290 -10.68 18.22 1.07
CA VAL A 290 -12.12 18.37 0.92
C VAL A 290 -12.60 17.54 -0.26
N LEU A 291 -13.55 16.64 -0.02
CA LEU A 291 -14.04 15.68 -1.03
C LEU A 291 -15.49 15.91 -1.42
N ASN A 292 -16.32 16.28 -0.45
CA ASN A 292 -17.73 16.59 -0.66
C ASN A 292 -18.54 15.51 -1.41
N ASN A 293 -18.35 14.25 -1.01
CA ASN A 293 -18.90 13.10 -1.73
C ASN A 293 -20.17 12.54 -1.05
N ASP A 294 -21.21 12.28 -1.85
CA ASP A 294 -22.37 11.54 -1.39
C ASP A 294 -22.05 10.04 -1.35
N LEU A 295 -22.25 9.44 -0.18
CA LEU A 295 -21.90 8.05 0.02
C LEU A 295 -23.10 7.14 -0.22
N PHE A 296 -24.14 7.26 0.60
CA PHE A 296 -25.34 6.43 0.46
C PHE A 296 -26.53 7.11 1.13
N TYR A 297 -27.72 6.61 0.84
CA TYR A 297 -28.93 7.01 1.55
C TYR A 297 -29.26 6.00 2.64
N TRP A 298 -29.62 6.51 3.82
CA TRP A 298 -30.13 5.70 4.92
C TRP A 298 -31.50 5.12 4.54
N ASP A 299 -31.53 3.92 3.98
CA ASP A 299 -32.77 3.19 3.71
C ASP A 299 -32.97 2.14 4.80
N ASN A 300 -33.94 2.38 5.67
CA ASN A 300 -34.21 1.48 6.80
C ASN A 300 -34.73 0.10 6.36
N ALA A 301 -35.15 -0.06 5.10
CA ALA A 301 -35.54 -1.36 4.55
C ALA A 301 -34.33 -2.19 4.07
N VAL A 302 -33.20 -1.52 3.78
CA VAL A 302 -32.03 -2.16 3.14
C VAL A 302 -30.81 -2.19 4.06
N ILE A 303 -30.64 -1.14 4.86
CA ILE A 303 -29.50 -0.87 5.73
C ILE A 303 -29.96 -0.95 7.18
N SER A 304 -29.13 -1.51 8.06
CA SER A 304 -29.40 -1.54 9.50
C SER A 304 -29.25 -0.16 10.15
N ASN A 305 -29.65 -0.06 11.42
CA ASN A 305 -29.42 1.12 12.28
C ASN A 305 -27.94 1.47 12.49
N THR A 306 -27.02 0.70 11.89
CA THR A 306 -25.58 0.79 12.04
C THR A 306 -24.91 0.47 10.71
N VAL A 307 -23.82 1.16 10.40
CA VAL A 307 -22.93 0.86 9.26
C VAL A 307 -21.48 0.91 9.72
N VAL A 308 -20.61 0.22 8.98
CA VAL A 308 -19.17 0.17 9.24
C VAL A 308 -18.44 0.77 8.05
N PHE A 309 -17.47 1.62 8.36
CA PHE A 309 -16.56 2.25 7.41
C PHE A 309 -15.18 1.65 7.59
N PHE A 310 -14.56 1.26 6.49
CA PHE A 310 -13.20 0.76 6.42
C PHE A 310 -12.38 1.68 5.54
N TRP A 311 -11.21 2.07 6.05
CA TRP A 311 -10.25 2.91 5.35
C TRP A 311 -8.92 2.19 5.28
N ASN A 312 -8.38 2.07 4.08
CA ASN A 312 -7.05 1.54 3.84
C ASN A 312 -6.35 2.32 2.72
N GLU A 313 -5.03 2.24 2.74
CA GLU A 313 -4.14 2.51 1.62
C GLU A 313 -4.17 1.26 0.71
N GLU A 314 -4.09 1.40 -0.61
CA GLU A 314 -4.06 0.27 -1.56
C GLU A 314 -2.69 0.19 -2.26
N ASP A 315 -1.85 -0.77 -1.83
CA ASP A 315 -0.47 -0.97 -2.31
C ASP A 315 -0.34 -2.22 -3.22
N GLY A 316 -1.45 -2.94 -3.47
CA GLY A 316 -1.43 -4.14 -4.30
C GLY A 316 -1.22 -5.44 -3.52
N GLY A 317 -0.93 -6.53 -4.24
CA GLY A 317 -0.77 -7.87 -3.67
C GLY A 317 -2.00 -8.80 -3.78
N PHE A 318 -1.98 -9.91 -3.05
CA PHE A 318 -3.06 -10.90 -3.01
C PHE A 318 -4.13 -10.54 -1.99
N GLN A 319 -5.38 -10.86 -2.33
CA GLN A 319 -6.54 -10.60 -1.49
C GLN A 319 -6.52 -11.42 -0.20
N MET A 320 -6.71 -10.75 0.93
CA MET A 320 -6.86 -11.36 2.25
C MET A 320 -8.10 -10.81 2.98
N PRO A 321 -8.91 -11.69 3.62
CA PRO A 321 -10.04 -11.26 4.40
C PRO A 321 -9.57 -10.65 5.72
N VAL A 322 -10.19 -9.53 6.11
CA VAL A 322 -10.02 -8.86 7.39
C VAL A 322 -11.37 -8.84 8.09
N GLU A 323 -11.39 -9.36 9.31
CA GLU A 323 -12.57 -9.32 10.16
C GLU A 323 -12.52 -8.12 11.10
N PHE A 324 -13.66 -7.43 11.20
CA PHE A 324 -13.88 -6.39 12.18
C PHE A 324 -15.07 -6.75 13.07
N ASN A 325 -14.83 -6.74 14.38
CA ASN A 325 -15.88 -6.99 15.36
C ASN A 325 -16.70 -5.72 15.54
N VAL A 326 -18.00 -5.81 15.28
CA VAL A 326 -18.96 -4.73 15.47
C VAL A 326 -19.78 -5.05 16.71
N GLY A 327 -19.82 -4.12 17.64
CA GLY A 327 -20.76 -4.15 18.77
C GLY A 327 -21.53 -2.85 18.80
N TYR A 328 -22.87 -2.93 18.84
CA TYR A 328 -23.71 -1.75 18.98
C TYR A 328 -24.98 -2.08 19.76
N THR A 329 -25.56 -1.09 20.44
CA THR A 329 -26.85 -1.26 21.12
C THR A 329 -27.95 -0.85 20.16
N ASP A 330 -28.89 -1.75 19.88
CA ASP A 330 -30.02 -1.40 19.02
C ASP A 330 -30.92 -0.39 19.75
N PRO A 331 -31.19 0.78 19.14
CA PRO A 331 -31.98 1.83 19.77
C PRO A 331 -33.39 1.40 20.13
N ASN A 332 -33.99 0.50 19.34
CA ASN A 332 -35.39 0.10 19.45
C ASN A 332 -35.56 -1.00 20.50
N THR A 333 -34.67 -1.98 20.51
CA THR A 333 -34.78 -3.14 21.41
C THR A 333 -33.94 -2.99 22.68
N LYS A 334 -33.03 -2.01 22.74
CA LYS A 334 -32.02 -1.81 23.80
C LYS A 334 -31.11 -3.02 24.03
N THR A 335 -31.05 -3.94 23.08
CA THR A 335 -30.17 -5.11 23.13
C THR A 335 -28.84 -4.79 22.45
N THR A 336 -27.73 -5.21 23.06
CA THR A 336 -26.44 -5.19 22.39
C THR A 336 -26.41 -6.28 21.33
N VAL A 337 -26.23 -5.86 20.08
CA VAL A 337 -26.02 -6.72 18.92
C VAL A 337 -24.53 -6.72 18.62
N GLY A 338 -23.94 -7.92 18.62
CA GLY A 338 -22.57 -8.16 18.21
C GLY A 338 -22.56 -8.88 16.87
N GLY A 339 -21.62 -8.54 16.00
CA GLY A 339 -21.43 -9.19 14.71
C GLY A 339 -20.00 -9.07 14.22
N LYS A 340 -19.70 -9.83 13.17
CA LYS A 340 -18.45 -9.72 12.43
C LYS A 340 -18.76 -9.19 11.04
N VAL A 341 -18.00 -8.19 10.61
CA VAL A 341 -18.00 -7.74 9.22
C VAL A 341 -16.66 -8.10 8.63
N SER A 342 -16.71 -8.91 7.57
CA SER A 342 -15.52 -9.24 6.78
C SER A 342 -15.42 -8.29 5.59
N TYR A 343 -14.22 -7.83 5.28
CA TYR A 343 -13.91 -7.13 4.05
C TYR A 343 -12.54 -7.60 3.55
N THR A 344 -12.30 -7.47 2.26
CA THR A 344 -11.05 -7.92 1.64
C THR A 344 -10.17 -6.70 1.41
N ILE A 345 -8.93 -6.77 1.89
CA ILE A 345 -7.83 -5.90 1.45
C ILE A 345 -6.78 -6.78 0.79
N LYS A 346 -5.77 -6.19 0.19
CA LYS A 346 -4.60 -6.95 -0.25
C LYS A 346 -3.55 -7.01 0.88
N ASN A 347 -2.59 -7.92 0.79
CA ASN A 347 -1.62 -8.16 1.86
C ASN A 347 -0.62 -7.01 2.07
N ASP A 348 -0.40 -6.22 1.04
CA ASP A 348 0.51 -5.08 1.11
C ASP A 348 -0.25 -3.79 1.51
N ASP A 349 -1.59 -3.78 1.44
CA ASP A 349 -2.44 -2.64 1.80
C ASP A 349 -2.34 -2.24 3.28
N ASP A 350 -2.13 -0.95 3.52
CA ASP A 350 -1.94 -0.42 4.86
C ASP A 350 -3.26 0.00 5.52
N LYS A 351 -3.62 -0.63 6.66
CA LYS A 351 -4.87 -0.33 7.37
C LYS A 351 -4.80 1.05 8.03
N ILE A 352 -5.62 1.97 7.57
CA ILE A 352 -5.71 3.31 8.15
C ILE A 352 -6.63 3.31 9.36
N GLY A 353 -7.82 2.73 9.22
CA GLY A 353 -8.76 2.65 10.33
C GLY A 353 -10.13 2.10 9.96
N ALA A 354 -10.94 1.86 10.98
CA ALA A 354 -12.34 1.48 10.82
C ALA A 354 -13.19 2.21 11.86
N GLY A 355 -14.45 2.46 11.53
CA GLY A 355 -15.37 3.14 12.42
C GLY A 355 -16.81 2.75 12.19
N ILE A 356 -17.62 2.93 13.23
CA ILE A 356 -19.03 2.58 13.22
C ILE A 356 -19.85 3.85 13.31
N ILE A 357 -20.90 3.93 12.50
CA ILE A 357 -21.88 5.00 12.57
C ILE A 357 -23.25 4.39 12.79
N GLN A 358 -23.92 4.89 13.82
CA GLN A 358 -25.28 4.52 14.13
C GLN A 358 -26.24 5.60 13.65
N GLN A 359 -27.44 5.17 13.28
CA GLN A 359 -28.51 6.01 12.80
C GLN A 359 -28.95 7.06 13.85
N GLU A 360 -28.98 6.67 15.12
CA GLU A 360 -29.41 7.54 16.22
C GLU A 360 -28.34 8.54 16.68
N TYR A 361 -27.07 8.26 16.38
CA TYR A 361 -25.98 9.13 16.78
C TYR A 361 -25.95 10.33 15.85
N CYS A 362 -25.76 11.55 16.36
CA CYS A 362 -25.67 12.70 15.47
C CYS A 362 -24.59 13.67 15.89
N PRO A 363 -23.89 14.26 14.92
CA PRO A 363 -22.99 15.33 15.23
C PRO A 363 -23.78 16.58 15.58
N SER A 364 -23.66 16.98 16.82
CA SER A 364 -24.00 18.30 17.34
C SER A 364 -23.31 19.47 16.64
N THR A 365 -22.16 19.25 15.99
CA THR A 365 -21.42 20.27 15.23
C THR A 365 -21.68 20.21 13.72
N GLY A 366 -22.64 19.39 13.29
CA GLY A 366 -22.94 19.15 11.89
C GLY A 366 -21.96 18.19 11.19
N TYR A 367 -20.83 17.82 11.81
CA TYR A 367 -19.93 16.77 11.34
C TYR A 367 -19.48 15.86 12.49
N TYR A 368 -19.27 14.57 12.20
CA TYR A 368 -18.62 13.64 13.12
C TYR A 368 -17.36 13.09 12.46
N SER A 369 -16.44 12.64 13.29
CA SER A 369 -15.13 12.17 12.84
C SER A 369 -14.94 10.69 13.17
N LEU A 370 -14.38 9.94 12.23
CA LEU A 370 -13.81 8.61 12.46
C LEU A 370 -12.29 8.70 12.36
N GLY A 371 -11.58 7.84 13.10
CA GLY A 371 -10.11 7.73 13.03
C GLY A 371 -9.39 7.97 14.36
N SER A 372 -8.07 7.90 14.31
CA SER A 372 -7.16 8.19 15.42
C SER A 372 -6.53 9.57 15.21
N GLY A 373 -5.88 10.17 16.21
CA GLY A 373 -5.27 11.50 16.04
C GLY A 373 -4.22 11.63 14.91
N ASP A 374 -3.88 10.52 14.23
CA ASP A 374 -2.99 10.50 13.07
C ASP A 374 -3.73 10.51 11.71
N ALA A 375 -5.03 10.19 11.67
CA ALA A 375 -5.92 10.30 10.51
C ALA A 375 -7.38 10.55 10.92
N GLU A 376 -8.03 11.55 10.33
CA GLU A 376 -9.41 11.95 10.65
C GLU A 376 -10.29 12.00 9.39
N PHE A 377 -11.44 11.34 9.44
CA PHE A 377 -12.42 11.29 8.35
C PHE A 377 -13.71 11.98 8.80
N ARG A 378 -14.14 13.04 8.09
CA ARG A 378 -15.30 13.84 8.48
C ARG A 378 -16.52 13.56 7.64
N PHE A 379 -17.63 13.37 8.33
CA PHE A 379 -18.88 12.99 7.72
C PHE A 379 -20.05 13.82 8.24
N LYS A 380 -21.13 13.87 7.47
CA LYS A 380 -22.35 14.61 7.80
C LYS A 380 -23.58 13.90 7.25
N ALA A 381 -24.70 14.01 7.97
CA ALA A 381 -26.00 13.71 7.40
C ALA A 381 -26.57 14.98 6.73
N ARG A 382 -26.99 14.90 5.46
CA ARG A 382 -27.63 16.02 4.75
C ARG A 382 -29.06 15.70 4.33
N GLY A 383 -29.86 16.76 4.22
CA GLY A 383 -31.17 16.69 3.58
C GLY A 383 -31.03 16.32 2.11
N ARG A 384 -32.07 15.73 1.54
CA ARG A 384 -32.14 15.47 0.11
C ARG A 384 -32.15 16.76 -0.69
#